data_AF-A0A4U0RGC0-F1
#
_entry.id   AF-A0A4U0RGC0-F1
#
_cell.length_a   1.000
_cell.length_b   1.000
_cell.length_c   1.000
_cell.angle_alpha   90.00
_cell.angle_beta   90.00
_cell.angle_gamma   90.00
#
_symmetry.space_group_name_H-M   'P 1'
#
loop_
_entity.id
_entity.type
_entity.pdbx_description
1 polymer ?
#
loop_
_entity_poly.entity_id
_entity_poly.type
_entity_poly.pdbx_seq_one_letter_code
_entity_poly.pdbx_strand_id
1 'polypeptide(L)'
;MIWMARVLAGPVLWAVLFSAVYALHGAGCHLGWTDRPLGFTDLHHGAMWAAWIGGLLLHAALVVWMPTGQGRARWIIVAGTWIGLVSSAFTLFPVIVTSTCF
;
A
#
# COMPACT_ATOMS: atom_id res chain seq x y z
N MET A 1 -2.15 -7.52 24.43
CA MET A 1 -1.39 -6.88 23.32
C MET A 1 -1.93 -7.23 21.93
N ILE A 2 -2.32 -8.47 21.65
CA ILE A 2 -2.74 -8.91 20.29
C ILE A 2 -3.94 -8.15 19.69
N TRP A 3 -4.87 -7.68 20.53
CA TRP A 3 -6.01 -6.89 20.06
C TRP A 3 -5.56 -5.56 19.45
N MET A 4 -4.64 -4.85 20.11
CA MET A 4 -4.11 -3.58 19.61
C MET A 4 -3.36 -3.77 18.28
N ALA A 5 -2.56 -4.83 18.17
CA ALA A 5 -1.88 -5.17 16.92
C ALA A 5 -2.86 -5.38 15.76
N ARG A 6 -4.01 -6.02 16.01
CA ARG A 6 -5.07 -6.21 15.01
C ARG A 6 -5.74 -4.90 14.59
N VAL A 7 -5.98 -3.99 15.55
CA VAL A 7 -6.55 -2.67 15.26
C VAL A 7 -5.61 -1.84 14.40
N LEU A 8 -4.31 -1.90 14.69
CA LEU A 8 -3.28 -1.10 13.99
C LEU A 8 -2.75 -1.77 12.72
N ALA A 9 -3.09 -3.02 12.44
CA ALA A 9 -2.56 -3.76 11.29
C ALA A 9 -2.79 -3.02 9.95
N GLY A 10 -3.99 -2.48 9.73
CA GLY A 10 -4.31 -1.68 8.55
C GLY A 10 -3.45 -0.41 8.44
N PRO A 11 -3.49 0.51 9.42
CA PRO A 11 -2.67 1.72 9.39
C PRO A 11 -1.16 1.47 9.32
N VAL A 12 -0.65 0.44 10.00
CA VAL A 12 0.78 0.09 9.94
C VAL A 12 1.16 -0.41 8.55
N LEU A 13 0.35 -1.30 7.95
CA LEU A 13 0.60 -1.76 6.58
C LEU A 13 0.56 -0.59 5.58
N TRP A 14 -0.38 0.34 5.74
CA TRP A 14 -0.42 1.58 4.94
C TRP A 14 0.88 2.38 5.10
N ALA A 15 1.34 2.62 6.32
CA ALA A 15 2.56 3.40 6.57
C ALA A 15 3.79 2.74 5.93
N VAL A 16 3.92 1.42 6.07
CA VAL A 16 5.01 0.65 5.44
C VAL A 16 4.94 0.75 3.92
N LEU A 17 3.75 0.54 3.34
CA LEU A 17 3.55 0.61 1.89
C LEU A 17 3.84 2.03 1.37
N PHE A 18 3.39 3.05 2.08
CA PHE A 18 3.61 4.44 1.72
C PHE A 18 5.10 4.78 1.68
N SER A 19 5.83 4.44 2.74
CA SER A 19 7.28 4.63 2.80
C SER A 19 8.00 3.84 1.70
N ALA A 20 7.59 2.59 1.44
CA ALA A 20 8.20 1.76 0.41
C ALA A 20 7.99 2.34 -0.99
N VAL A 21 6.78 2.77 -1.33
CA VAL A 21 6.48 3.36 -2.65
C VAL A 21 7.24 4.66 -2.86
N TYR A 22 7.30 5.55 -1.85
CA TYR A 22 8.07 6.79 -1.98
C TYR A 22 9.59 6.55 -2.06
N ALA A 23 10.11 5.57 -1.32
CA ALA A 23 11.51 5.16 -1.43
C ALA A 23 11.82 4.60 -2.82
N LEU A 24 10.94 3.76 -3.36
CA LEU A 24 11.03 3.24 -4.73
C LEU A 24 10.96 4.36 -5.76
N HIS A 25 10.06 5.34 -5.58
CA HIS A 25 9.94 6.47 -6.48
C HIS A 25 11.24 7.28 -6.53
N GLY A 26 11.79 7.65 -5.37
CA GLY A 26 13.05 8.39 -5.30
C GLY A 26 14.24 7.60 -5.89
N ALA A 27 14.33 6.31 -5.57
CA ALA A 27 15.36 5.44 -6.10
C ALA A 27 15.25 5.27 -7.62
N GLY A 28 14.03 5.07 -8.15
CA GLY A 28 13.79 4.89 -9.57
C GLY A 28 14.09 6.13 -10.40
N CYS A 29 13.74 7.33 -9.90
CA CYS A 29 14.14 8.58 -10.55
C CYS A 29 15.68 8.75 -10.55
N HIS A 30 16.36 8.47 -9.42
CA HIS A 30 17.81 8.62 -9.34
C HIS A 30 18.59 7.61 -10.20
N LEU A 31 18.08 6.39 -10.33
CA LEU A 31 18.74 5.28 -11.03
C LEU A 31 18.36 5.19 -12.53
N GLY A 32 17.57 6.14 -13.04
CA GLY A 32 17.14 6.17 -14.44
C GLY A 32 16.27 4.98 -14.84
N TRP A 33 15.35 4.54 -13.97
CA TRP A 33 14.48 3.40 -14.26
C TRP A 33 13.44 3.68 -15.35
N THR A 34 13.13 4.96 -15.58
CA THR A 34 12.26 5.42 -16.68
C THR A 34 12.86 5.13 -18.06
N ASP A 35 14.18 5.06 -18.18
CA ASP A 35 14.88 4.77 -19.44
C ASP A 35 15.02 3.27 -19.71
N ARG A 36 14.55 2.42 -18.79
CA ARG A 36 14.66 0.96 -18.88
C ARG A 36 13.31 0.37 -19.28
N PRO A 37 13.11 0.00 -20.55
CA PRO A 37 11.84 -0.54 -21.01
C PRO A 37 11.53 -1.88 -20.35
N LEU A 38 10.26 -2.08 -19.99
CA LEU A 38 9.72 -3.29 -19.37
C LEU A 38 8.36 -3.62 -20.01
N GLY A 39 8.39 -4.38 -21.12
CA GLY A 39 7.18 -4.75 -21.85
C GLY A 39 6.44 -3.55 -22.41
N PHE A 40 5.22 -3.28 -21.91
CA PHE A 40 4.38 -2.14 -22.32
C PHE A 40 4.60 -0.88 -21.49
N THR A 41 5.53 -0.92 -20.53
CA THR A 41 5.86 0.19 -19.61
C THR A 41 7.38 0.25 -19.41
N ASP A 42 7.84 0.93 -18.37
CA ASP A 42 9.24 0.99 -17.94
C ASP A 42 9.41 0.38 -16.54
N LEU A 43 10.67 0.17 -16.16
CA LEU A 43 11.02 -0.43 -14.87
C LEU A 43 10.49 0.38 -13.68
N HIS A 44 10.40 1.71 -13.81
CA HIS A 44 9.94 2.60 -12.74
C HIS A 44 8.47 2.36 -12.43
N HIS A 45 7.60 2.49 -13.44
CA HIS A 45 6.17 2.27 -13.28
C HIS A 45 5.87 0.81 -12.92
N GLY A 46 6.56 -0.15 -13.55
CA GLY A 46 6.40 -1.57 -13.23
C GLY A 46 6.69 -1.89 -11.77
N ALA A 47 7.79 -1.39 -11.22
CA ALA A 47 8.16 -1.60 -9.81
C ALA A 47 7.15 -0.93 -8.86
N MET A 48 6.74 0.30 -9.16
CA MET A 48 5.75 1.03 -8.35
C MET A 48 4.38 0.34 -8.35
N TRP A 49 3.89 -0.11 -9.51
CA TRP A 49 2.63 -0.85 -9.63
C TRP A 49 2.68 -2.18 -8.89
N ALA A 50 3.78 -2.93 -9.01
CA ALA A 50 3.94 -4.19 -8.32
C ALA A 50 3.87 -4.00 -6.79
N ALA A 51 4.59 -3.00 -6.25
CA ALA A 51 4.56 -2.69 -4.82
C ALA A 51 3.15 -2.28 -4.36
N TRP A 52 2.50 -1.36 -5.09
CA TRP A 52 1.18 -0.86 -4.73
C TRP A 52 0.09 -1.93 -4.81
N ILE A 53 0.01 -2.68 -5.92
CA ILE A 53 -0.95 -3.78 -6.09
C ILE A 53 -0.71 -4.87 -5.04
N GLY A 54 0.55 -5.25 -4.80
CA GLY A 54 0.89 -6.20 -3.74
C GLY A 54 0.42 -5.74 -2.35
N GLY A 55 0.62 -4.47 -2.04
CA GLY A 55 0.12 -3.84 -0.82
C GLY A 55 -1.41 -3.85 -0.71
N LEU A 56 -2.13 -3.52 -1.80
CA LEU A 56 -3.60 -3.57 -1.82
C LEU A 56 -4.13 -4.99 -1.63
N LEU A 57 -3.49 -6.01 -2.22
CA LEU A 57 -3.85 -7.41 -2.00
C LEU A 57 -3.63 -7.83 -0.54
N LEU A 58 -2.54 -7.38 0.09
CA LEU A 58 -2.30 -7.61 1.52
C LEU A 58 -3.39 -6.93 2.38
N HIS A 59 -3.79 -5.70 2.05
CA HIS A 59 -4.90 -5.04 2.73
C HIS A 59 -6.22 -5.79 2.55
N ALA A 60 -6.53 -6.27 1.34
CA ALA A 60 -7.71 -7.07 1.08
C ALA A 60 -7.70 -8.36 1.91
N ALA A 61 -6.55 -9.03 2.04
CA ALA A 61 -6.38 -10.18 2.91
C ALA A 61 -6.65 -9.84 4.39
N LEU A 62 -6.19 -8.69 4.87
CA LEU A 62 -6.52 -8.22 6.23
C LEU A 62 -8.04 -8.02 6.40
N VAL A 63 -8.71 -7.37 5.44
CA VAL A 63 -10.16 -7.13 5.50
C VAL A 63 -10.95 -8.44 5.53
N VAL A 64 -10.52 -9.46 4.78
CA VAL A 64 -11.22 -10.75 4.69
C VAL A 64 -10.95 -11.65 5.89
N TRP A 65 -9.70 -11.75 6.36
CA TRP A 65 -9.30 -12.78 7.33
C TRP A 65 -9.16 -12.29 8.77
N MET A 66 -9.01 -10.98 8.99
CA MET A 66 -8.81 -10.42 10.33
C MET A 66 -10.09 -10.27 11.20
N PRO A 67 -11.31 -10.06 10.65
CA PRO A 67 -12.50 -9.84 11.47
C PRO A 67 -12.83 -11.05 12.34
N THR A 68 -12.62 -10.91 13.65
CA THR A 68 -12.93 -11.95 14.65
C THR A 68 -13.60 -11.31 15.88
N GLY A 69 -14.40 -12.09 16.61
CA GLY A 69 -15.14 -11.60 17.80
C GLY A 69 -16.51 -10.97 17.48
N GLN A 70 -17.09 -10.26 18.46
CA GLN A 70 -18.41 -9.65 18.35
C GLN A 70 -18.44 -8.22 18.91
N GLY A 71 -19.47 -7.44 18.55
CA GLY A 71 -19.71 -6.09 19.08
C GLY A 71 -18.66 -5.05 18.69
N ARG A 72 -18.46 -4.06 19.57
CA ARG A 72 -17.61 -2.88 19.33
C ARG A 72 -16.15 -3.23 19.06
N ALA A 73 -15.61 -4.24 19.73
CA ALA A 73 -14.23 -4.69 19.56
C ALA A 73 -13.95 -5.20 18.13
N ARG A 74 -14.90 -5.95 17.54
CA ARG A 74 -14.82 -6.38 16.14
C ARG A 74 -14.93 -5.19 15.19
N TRP A 75 -15.85 -4.27 15.46
CA TRP A 75 -16.06 -3.09 14.61
C TRP A 75 -14.80 -2.23 14.49
N ILE A 76 -14.08 -1.99 15.59
CA ILE A 76 -12.83 -1.20 15.58
C ILE A 76 -11.75 -1.89 14.73
N ILE A 77 -11.62 -3.22 14.80
CA ILE A 77 -10.67 -3.97 13.97
C ILE A 77 -11.04 -3.84 12.48
N VAL A 78 -12.32 -4.04 12.15
CA VAL A 78 -12.81 -3.91 10.77
C VAL A 78 -12.57 -2.49 10.23
N ALA A 79 -12.91 -1.46 11.01
CA ALA A 79 -12.65 -0.07 10.66
C ALA A 79 -11.16 0.18 10.41
N GLY A 80 -10.27 -0.31 11.28
CA GLY A 80 -8.81 -0.21 11.09
C GLY A 80 -8.34 -0.84 9.77
N THR A 81 -8.82 -2.05 9.43
CA THR A 81 -8.45 -2.71 8.16
C THR A 81 -8.92 -1.93 6.93
N TRP A 82 -10.13 -1.37 6.96
CA TRP A 82 -10.67 -0.54 5.88
C TRP A 82 -9.96 0.81 5.76
N ILE A 83 -9.64 1.47 6.88
CA ILE A 83 -8.86 2.71 6.90
C ILE A 83 -7.54 2.49 6.18
N GLY A 84 -6.81 1.43 6.52
CA GLY A 84 -5.55 1.09 5.84
C GLY A 84 -5.73 0.89 4.33
N LEU A 85 -6.73 0.10 3.91
CA LEU A 85 -6.99 -0.18 2.49
C LEU A 85 -7.33 1.10 1.71
N VAL A 86 -8.28 1.89 2.21
CA VAL A 86 -8.75 3.12 1.55
C VAL A 86 -7.63 4.15 1.52
N SER A 87 -6.90 4.34 2.61
CA SER A 87 -5.74 5.24 2.64
C SER A 87 -4.69 4.81 1.62
N SER A 88 -4.33 3.52 1.54
CA SER A 88 -3.36 3.01 0.56
C SER A 88 -3.82 3.19 -0.89
N ALA A 89 -5.11 3.01 -1.16
CA ALA A 89 -5.66 3.23 -2.49
C ALA A 89 -5.61 4.72 -2.86
N PHE A 90 -6.14 5.61 -2.02
CA PHE A 90 -6.29 7.03 -2.37
C PHE A 90 -5.00 7.84 -2.29
N THR A 91 -4.17 7.61 -1.26
CA THR A 91 -2.98 8.46 -1.04
C THR A 91 -1.82 8.13 -1.97
N LEU A 92 -1.74 6.89 -2.45
CA LEU A 92 -0.67 6.46 -3.35
C LEU A 92 -1.04 6.55 -4.82
N PHE A 93 -2.34 6.52 -5.16
CA PHE A 93 -2.79 6.59 -6.55
C PHE A 93 -2.18 7.76 -7.34
N PRO A 94 -2.13 9.02 -6.85
CA PRO A 94 -1.51 10.11 -7.59
C PRO A 94 -0.04 9.83 -7.91
N VAL A 95 0.77 9.40 -6.94
CA VAL A 95 2.20 9.08 -7.13
C VAL A 95 2.39 7.98 -8.17
N ILE A 96 1.51 6.98 -8.15
CA ILE A 96 1.54 5.85 -9.07
C ILE A 96 1.22 6.27 -10.52
N VAL A 97 0.38 7.28 -10.72
CA VAL A 97 -0.13 7.69 -12.05
C VAL A 97 0.62 8.90 -12.62
N THR A 98 0.98 9.88 -11.81
CA THR A 98 1.51 11.17 -12.24
C THR A 98 3.02 11.27 -12.04
N SER A 99 3.79 10.23 -12.37
CA SER A 99 5.22 10.14 -12.07
C SER A 99 5.97 11.47 -12.33
N THR A 100 6.60 11.99 -11.29
CA THR A 100 7.25 13.32 -11.27
C THR A 100 8.76 13.26 -11.49
N CYS A 101 9.28 12.18 -12.08
CA CYS A 101 10.69 12.13 -12.45
C CYS A 101 10.90 13.08 -13.64
N PHE A 102 11.62 14.19 -13.43
CA PHE A 102 11.99 15.18 -14.43
C PHE A 102 13.49 15.17 -14.66
#